data_AF-A0A0J0YE90-F1
#
_entry.id   AF-A0A0J0YE90-F1
#
_cell.length_a   1.000
_cell.length_b   1.000
_cell.length_c   1.000
_cell.angle_alpha   90.00
_cell.angle_beta   90.00
_cell.angle_gamma   90.00
#
_symmetry.space_group_name_H-M   'P 1'
#
loop_
_entity.id
_entity.type
_entity.pdbx_description
1 polymer ?
#
loop_
_entity_poly.entity_id
_entity_poly.type
_entity_poly.pdbx_seq_one_letter_code
_entity_poly.pdbx_strand_id
1 'polypeptide(L)'
;MKTLFEILKNQFIFQLDTLFQVENPAEKFIVRKLDATGFVNEFIIENNLSETDILLLALALVPNIHPDFLSSIIAEYLPNGGELPEFGGIKTKNHRGILPTGETAQFLIAGNHLEDRISFYNYLHNKSFLYQKGIIKIDSVSNGEPKLSGLLVLDDEYVEKFITGKILKPQLSSIFPAQLIETQLEWGDLVLNSTTLNNIKEIETWLKFNDIILNEWNMKSKIKPGYRVMFYGAPGTGKTLTASLLGKYTKRDVYRIDLSMVISKYIGETEKNLSSLFDKAADKDWILFFDEADAVFGKRTNVRDAHDKYANQEVSYLLQRIENHPGLVILASNFKANIDTAFTRRFQSIIEFEVPSYGERLRLWENNLPRGIRISEDVNLNELSKKYDITGANIVNIIQYACLKTLEDENETINLTHLLQGIKKEYAKEGKMM
;
A
#
# COMPACT_ATOMS: atom_id res chain seq x y z
N MET A 1 6.49 26.63 2.66
CA MET A 1 5.13 26.85 2.11
C MET A 1 4.83 28.31 1.79
N LYS A 2 4.95 29.28 2.71
CA LYS A 2 4.72 30.70 2.40
C LYS A 2 5.50 31.20 1.17
N THR A 3 6.81 30.95 1.14
CA THR A 3 7.67 31.25 0.00
C THR A 3 7.18 30.59 -1.29
N LEU A 4 6.71 29.34 -1.25
CA LEU A 4 6.21 28.62 -2.42
C LEU A 4 4.95 29.26 -3.02
N PHE A 5 4.05 29.75 -2.17
CA PHE A 5 2.84 30.44 -2.63
C PHE A 5 3.10 31.88 -3.07
N GLU A 6 4.11 32.55 -2.51
CA GLU A 6 4.61 33.83 -3.05
C GLU A 6 5.19 33.64 -4.45
N ILE A 7 5.98 32.57 -4.67
CA ILE A 7 6.49 32.19 -5.99
C ILE A 7 5.35 31.99 -6.98
N LEU A 8 4.36 31.19 -6.58
CA LEU A 8 3.19 30.91 -7.41
C LEU A 8 2.41 32.19 -7.74
N LYS A 9 2.18 33.07 -6.75
CA LYS A 9 1.48 34.34 -6.95
C LYS A 9 2.23 35.24 -7.94
N ASN A 10 3.53 35.42 -7.74
CA ASN A 10 4.35 36.26 -8.62
C ASN A 10 4.36 35.74 -10.07
N GLN A 11 4.40 34.43 -10.26
CA GLN A 11 4.35 33.84 -11.59
C GLN A 11 2.99 34.06 -12.27
N PHE A 12 1.87 33.97 -11.54
CA PHE A 12 0.56 34.33 -12.09
C PHE A 12 0.46 35.81 -12.45
N ILE A 13 0.93 36.70 -11.57
CA ILE A 13 0.97 38.15 -11.83
C ILE A 13 1.75 38.45 -13.10
N PHE A 14 2.93 37.85 -13.29
CA PHE A 14 3.71 38.01 -14.52
C PHE A 14 2.91 37.63 -15.78
N GLN A 15 2.22 36.49 -15.77
CA GLN A 15 1.42 36.04 -16.91
C GLN A 15 0.21 36.96 -17.16
N LEU A 16 -0.45 37.41 -16.09
CA LEU A 16 -1.61 38.29 -16.18
C LEU A 16 -1.20 39.71 -16.61
N ASP A 17 -0.14 40.28 -16.07
CA ASP A 17 0.39 41.58 -16.50
C ASP A 17 0.75 41.58 -17.99
N THR A 18 1.34 40.48 -18.47
CA THR A 18 1.66 40.29 -19.89
C THR A 18 0.38 40.22 -20.73
N LEU A 19 -0.64 39.49 -20.26
CA LEU A 19 -1.91 39.34 -20.96
C LEU A 19 -2.71 40.64 -21.04
N PHE A 20 -2.77 41.38 -19.94
CA PHE A 20 -3.49 42.66 -19.83
C PHE A 20 -2.66 43.88 -20.28
N GLN A 21 -1.43 43.66 -20.76
CA GLN A 21 -0.53 44.70 -21.27
C GLN A 21 -0.27 45.83 -20.25
N VAL A 22 -0.02 45.44 -18.99
CA VAL A 22 0.31 46.38 -17.91
C VAL A 22 1.64 47.08 -18.22
N GLU A 23 1.71 48.40 -18.00
CA GLU A 23 2.87 49.23 -18.41
C GLU A 23 4.22 48.78 -17.83
N ASN A 24 4.23 48.24 -16.61
CA ASN A 24 5.41 47.67 -15.96
C ASN A 24 5.06 46.27 -15.42
N PRO A 25 5.15 45.22 -16.26
CA PRO A 25 4.81 43.88 -15.83
C PRO A 25 5.79 43.40 -14.75
N ALA A 26 5.29 42.62 -13.79
CA ALA A 26 6.15 41.94 -12.83
C ALA A 26 7.27 41.15 -13.55
N GLU A 27 8.45 41.05 -12.93
CA GLU A 27 9.52 40.25 -13.53
C GLU A 27 9.17 38.76 -13.52
N LYS A 28 9.55 38.05 -14.59
CA LYS A 28 9.47 36.58 -14.61
C LYS A 28 10.25 36.02 -13.43
N PHE A 29 9.57 35.23 -12.60
CA PHE A 29 10.19 34.73 -11.40
C PHE A 29 11.30 33.71 -11.72
N ILE A 30 12.42 33.79 -10.98
CA ILE A 30 13.53 32.82 -11.03
C ILE A 30 13.65 32.20 -9.64
N VAL A 31 13.62 30.86 -9.55
CA VAL A 31 13.70 30.15 -8.27
C VAL A 31 15.10 30.30 -7.69
N ARG A 32 15.29 31.24 -6.76
CA ARG A 32 16.54 31.40 -6.01
C ARG A 32 16.42 30.67 -4.68
N LYS A 33 17.23 29.60 -4.53
CA LYS A 33 17.47 28.76 -3.33
C LYS A 33 16.28 28.66 -2.35
N LEU A 34 15.61 27.51 -2.36
CA LEU A 34 14.66 27.14 -1.31
C LEU A 34 15.43 26.78 -0.03
N ASP A 35 15.09 27.42 1.10
CA ASP A 35 15.62 27.01 2.40
C ASP A 35 15.09 25.61 2.77
N ALA A 36 15.94 24.74 3.32
CA ALA A 36 15.62 23.35 3.61
C ALA A 36 14.60 23.12 4.75
N THR A 37 13.91 24.16 5.22
CA THR A 37 12.96 24.05 6.31
C THR A 37 11.56 23.65 5.80
N GLY A 38 11.13 22.44 6.16
CA GLY A 38 9.77 21.94 5.96
C GLY A 38 9.64 20.89 4.85
N PHE A 39 8.71 19.96 5.03
CA PHE A 39 8.55 18.75 4.20
C PHE A 39 8.44 19.00 2.69
N VAL A 40 7.82 20.11 2.29
CA VAL A 40 7.71 20.48 0.85
C VAL A 40 9.08 20.84 0.29
N ASN A 41 9.89 21.60 1.04
CA ASN A 41 11.21 22.05 0.59
C ASN A 41 12.20 20.88 0.60
N GLU A 42 12.16 20.03 1.63
CA GLU A 42 12.92 18.77 1.67
C GLU A 42 12.59 17.90 0.45
N PHE A 43 11.30 17.70 0.16
CA PHE A 43 10.86 16.93 -1.00
C PHE A 43 11.34 17.52 -2.34
N ILE A 44 11.30 18.85 -2.50
CA ILE A 44 11.81 19.52 -3.70
C ILE A 44 13.31 19.26 -3.88
N ILE A 45 14.09 19.36 -2.80
CA ILE A 45 15.55 19.20 -2.81
C ILE A 45 15.93 17.73 -3.06
N GLU A 46 15.33 16.79 -2.32
CA GLU A 46 15.61 15.35 -2.41
C GLU A 46 15.35 14.80 -3.82
N ASN A 47 14.31 15.31 -4.48
CA ASN A 47 13.92 14.84 -5.81
C ASN A 47 14.46 15.74 -6.95
N ASN A 48 15.26 16.75 -6.62
CA ASN A 48 15.85 17.70 -7.57
C ASN A 48 14.83 18.24 -8.59
N LEU A 49 13.68 18.72 -8.09
CA LEU A 49 12.58 19.15 -8.95
C LEU A 49 12.96 20.36 -9.80
N SER A 50 12.49 20.38 -11.06
CA SER A 50 12.66 21.52 -11.95
C SER A 50 11.82 22.72 -11.49
N GLU A 51 12.12 23.92 -11.98
CA GLU A 51 11.29 25.10 -11.72
C GLU A 51 9.83 24.89 -12.15
N THR A 52 9.60 24.22 -13.28
CA THR A 52 8.26 23.86 -13.75
C THR A 52 7.56 22.91 -12.79
N ASP A 53 8.25 21.87 -12.31
CA ASP A 53 7.66 20.93 -11.34
C ASP A 53 7.36 21.62 -10.00
N ILE A 54 8.21 22.55 -9.55
CA ILE A 54 7.96 23.34 -8.33
C ILE A 54 6.67 24.17 -8.46
N LEU A 55 6.47 24.82 -9.61
CA LEU A 55 5.25 25.58 -9.90
C LEU A 55 4.01 24.69 -9.99
N LEU A 56 4.11 23.53 -10.64
CA LEU A 56 3.03 22.54 -10.71
C LEU A 56 2.65 22.01 -9.33
N LEU A 57 3.65 21.71 -8.49
CA LEU A 57 3.43 21.28 -7.11
C LEU A 57 2.73 22.36 -6.29
N ALA A 58 3.21 23.60 -6.38
CA ALA A 58 2.60 24.74 -5.71
C ALA A 58 1.13 24.92 -6.13
N LEU A 59 0.86 24.84 -7.44
CA LEU A 59 -0.48 24.99 -8.01
C LEU A 59 -1.42 23.87 -7.55
N ALA A 60 -0.97 22.63 -7.53
CA ALA A 60 -1.79 21.50 -7.08
C ALA A 60 -2.01 21.50 -5.55
N LEU A 61 -1.06 22.04 -4.78
CA LEU A 61 -1.15 22.09 -3.31
C LEU A 61 -2.02 23.24 -2.81
N VAL A 62 -1.99 24.42 -3.47
CA VAL A 62 -2.60 25.65 -2.95
C VAL A 62 -4.09 25.54 -2.61
N PRO A 63 -4.96 24.81 -3.34
CA PRO A 63 -6.38 24.74 -3.00
C PRO A 63 -6.66 24.05 -1.65
N ASN A 64 -5.74 23.20 -1.19
CA ASN A 64 -5.85 22.49 0.09
C ASN A 64 -5.51 23.38 1.29
N ILE A 65 -4.91 24.55 1.07
CA ILE A 65 -4.41 25.43 2.14
C ILE A 65 -5.02 26.83 2.05
N HIS A 66 -5.15 27.37 0.84
CA HIS A 66 -5.67 28.72 0.56
C HIS A 66 -6.72 28.63 -0.57
N PRO A 67 -7.98 28.28 -0.25
CA PRO A 67 -9.00 27.92 -1.23
C PRO A 67 -9.43 29.07 -2.16
N ASP A 68 -9.28 30.32 -1.75
CA ASP A 68 -9.57 31.54 -2.51
C ASP A 68 -8.35 32.10 -3.26
N PHE A 69 -7.18 31.44 -3.21
CA PHE A 69 -5.93 31.96 -3.75
C PHE A 69 -6.03 32.40 -5.21
N LEU A 70 -6.44 31.51 -6.11
CA LEU A 70 -6.59 31.83 -7.54
C LEU A 70 -7.69 32.87 -7.78
N SER A 71 -8.79 32.78 -7.03
CA SER A 71 -9.91 33.72 -7.15
C SER A 71 -9.51 35.14 -6.73
N SER A 72 -8.69 35.27 -5.68
CA SER A 72 -8.19 36.57 -5.21
C SER A 72 -7.29 37.23 -6.26
N ILE A 73 -6.42 36.46 -6.92
CA ILE A 73 -5.54 36.96 -7.98
C ILE A 73 -6.37 37.43 -9.19
N ILE A 74 -7.32 36.62 -9.66
CA ILE A 74 -8.16 37.00 -10.81
C ILE A 74 -9.00 38.24 -10.51
N ALA A 75 -9.50 38.39 -9.28
CA ALA A 75 -10.30 39.54 -8.88
C ALA A 75 -9.53 40.88 -8.96
N GLU A 76 -8.19 40.86 -8.85
CA GLU A 76 -7.35 42.05 -9.03
C GLU A 76 -7.40 42.58 -10.48
N TYR A 77 -7.55 41.70 -11.48
CA TYR A 77 -7.58 42.05 -12.91
C TYR A 77 -9.00 42.13 -13.49
N LEU A 78 -9.96 41.39 -12.91
CA LEU A 78 -11.36 41.37 -13.32
C LEU A 78 -12.29 41.72 -12.13
N PRO A 79 -12.23 42.95 -11.59
CA PRO A 79 -12.94 43.34 -10.37
C PRO A 79 -14.48 43.34 -10.53
N ASN A 80 -14.95 43.53 -11.76
CA ASN A 80 -16.39 43.51 -12.10
C ASN A 80 -16.86 42.14 -12.59
N GLY A 81 -16.01 41.11 -12.46
CA GLY A 81 -16.23 39.80 -13.10
C GLY A 81 -15.87 39.81 -14.59
N GLY A 82 -15.88 38.61 -15.16
CA GLY A 82 -15.48 38.34 -16.54
C GLY A 82 -15.04 36.89 -16.69
N GLU A 83 -14.92 36.43 -17.94
CA GLU A 83 -14.35 35.12 -18.25
C GLU A 83 -12.92 35.31 -18.74
N LEU A 84 -12.03 34.42 -18.29
CA LEU A 84 -10.65 34.34 -18.75
C LEU A 84 -10.38 32.91 -19.21
N PRO A 85 -10.85 32.52 -20.41
CA PRO A 85 -10.73 31.14 -20.89
C PRO A 85 -9.29 30.63 -20.87
N GLU A 86 -8.32 31.50 -21.12
CA GLU A 86 -6.91 31.17 -21.20
C GLU A 86 -6.33 30.71 -19.86
N PHE A 87 -6.92 31.13 -18.74
CA PHE A 87 -6.54 30.76 -17.38
C PHE A 87 -7.08 29.37 -16.97
N GLY A 88 -8.14 28.90 -17.62
CA GLY A 88 -8.82 27.66 -17.25
C GLY A 88 -9.42 27.69 -15.83
N GLY A 89 -9.41 26.54 -15.17
CA GLY A 89 -9.93 26.39 -13.81
C GLY A 89 -11.43 26.07 -13.74
N ILE A 90 -11.84 25.34 -12.70
CA ILE A 90 -13.22 24.86 -12.53
C ILE A 90 -13.75 25.28 -11.15
N LYS A 91 -15.02 25.65 -11.08
CA LYS A 91 -15.77 25.77 -9.82
C LYS A 91 -16.59 24.49 -9.61
N THR A 92 -16.46 23.88 -8.43
CA THR A 92 -17.18 22.64 -8.10
C THR A 92 -18.32 22.89 -7.11
N LYS A 93 -19.16 21.88 -6.86
CA LYS A 93 -20.32 22.01 -5.95
C LYS A 93 -19.93 22.33 -4.51
N ASN A 94 -18.81 21.76 -4.04
CA ASN A 94 -18.39 21.83 -2.64
C ASN A 94 -17.32 22.89 -2.40
N HIS A 95 -16.48 23.19 -3.41
CA HIS A 95 -15.40 24.17 -3.29
C HIS A 95 -15.86 25.55 -3.76
N ARG A 96 -15.70 26.58 -2.93
CA ARG A 96 -16.20 27.94 -3.20
C ARG A 96 -15.24 28.82 -4.03
N GLY A 97 -14.00 28.38 -4.23
CA GLY A 97 -13.02 29.04 -5.09
C GLY A 97 -12.81 28.34 -6.44
N ILE A 98 -11.87 28.83 -7.22
CA ILE A 98 -11.43 28.21 -8.48
C ILE A 98 -10.43 27.10 -8.18
N LEU A 99 -10.71 25.89 -8.64
CA LEU A 99 -9.75 24.78 -8.64
C LEU A 99 -8.94 24.79 -9.94
N PRO A 100 -7.62 24.55 -9.88
CA PRO A 100 -6.78 24.55 -11.06
C PRO A 100 -7.07 23.36 -11.98
N THR A 101 -6.94 23.58 -13.28
CA THR A 101 -6.95 22.54 -14.31
C THR A 101 -5.57 22.39 -14.95
N GLY A 102 -5.42 21.41 -15.84
CA GLY A 102 -4.25 21.35 -16.73
C GLY A 102 -4.05 22.62 -17.57
N GLU A 103 -5.13 23.31 -17.93
CA GLU A 103 -5.08 24.61 -18.61
C GLU A 103 -4.56 25.71 -17.70
N THR A 104 -4.95 25.72 -16.41
CA THR A 104 -4.37 26.63 -15.41
C THR A 104 -2.88 26.42 -15.26
N ALA A 105 -2.44 25.15 -15.25
CA ALA A 105 -1.02 24.82 -15.26
C ALA A 105 -0.31 25.28 -16.53
N GLN A 106 -0.92 25.08 -17.71
CA GLN A 106 -0.37 25.52 -18.97
C GLN A 106 -0.26 27.05 -19.02
N PHE A 107 -1.27 27.79 -18.57
CA PHE A 107 -1.25 29.26 -18.49
C PHE A 107 -0.14 29.77 -17.57
N LEU A 108 -0.02 29.18 -16.38
CA LEU A 108 1.01 29.53 -15.40
C LEU A 108 2.43 29.46 -16.01
N ILE A 109 2.70 28.42 -16.79
CA ILE A 109 4.02 28.17 -17.37
C ILE A 109 4.25 28.90 -18.70
N ALA A 110 3.27 28.89 -19.60
CA ALA A 110 3.42 29.28 -21.00
C ALA A 110 2.66 30.56 -21.40
N GLY A 111 1.82 31.11 -20.52
CA GLY A 111 0.97 32.25 -20.86
C GLY A 111 0.14 31.98 -22.11
N ASN A 112 0.14 32.91 -23.07
CA ASN A 112 -0.54 32.76 -24.36
C ASN A 112 0.39 32.45 -25.54
N HIS A 113 1.65 32.10 -25.28
CA HIS A 113 2.61 31.77 -26.32
C HIS A 113 2.39 30.34 -26.84
N LEU A 114 1.99 30.21 -28.11
CA LEU A 114 1.63 28.94 -28.75
C LEU A 114 2.73 27.86 -28.66
N GLU A 115 3.98 28.24 -28.96
CA GLU A 115 5.11 27.30 -28.93
C GLU A 115 5.41 26.80 -27.51
N ASP A 116 5.32 27.68 -26.52
CA ASP A 116 5.52 27.33 -25.11
C ASP A 116 4.39 26.44 -24.58
N ARG A 117 3.14 26.68 -25.02
CA ARG A 117 1.99 25.84 -24.66
C ARG A 117 2.14 24.41 -25.17
N ILE A 118 2.64 24.23 -26.39
CA ILE A 118 2.96 22.91 -26.97
C ILE A 118 4.13 22.27 -26.21
N SER A 119 5.16 23.05 -25.91
CA SER A 119 6.33 22.59 -25.16
C SER A 119 5.97 22.12 -23.75
N PHE A 120 5.05 22.83 -23.07
CA PHE A 120 4.52 22.44 -21.77
C PHE A 120 3.79 21.10 -21.82
N TYR A 121 2.93 20.87 -22.83
CA TYR A 121 2.22 19.59 -22.98
C TYR A 121 3.21 18.42 -23.10
N ASN A 122 4.27 18.59 -23.90
CA ASN A 122 5.33 17.60 -24.02
C ASN A 122 6.14 17.42 -22.73
N TYR A 123 6.41 18.51 -22.00
CA TYR A 123 7.09 18.46 -20.72
C TYR A 123 6.27 17.69 -19.69
N LEU A 124 4.99 18.01 -19.53
CA LEU A 124 4.11 17.40 -18.54
C LEU A 124 4.05 15.88 -18.71
N HIS A 125 3.86 15.39 -19.93
CA HIS A 125 3.73 13.94 -20.17
C HIS A 125 5.06 13.18 -20.15
N ASN A 126 6.16 13.80 -20.60
CA ASN A 126 7.41 13.06 -20.87
C ASN A 126 8.59 13.44 -19.97
N LYS A 127 8.48 14.51 -19.18
CA LYS A 127 9.60 15.06 -18.39
C LYS A 127 9.24 15.45 -16.96
N SER A 128 7.98 15.79 -16.67
CA SER A 128 7.57 16.15 -15.32
C SER A 128 7.74 14.97 -14.39
N PHE A 129 8.57 15.14 -13.36
CA PHE A 129 8.77 14.11 -12.35
C PHE A 129 7.47 13.82 -11.61
N LEU A 130 6.72 14.88 -11.27
CA LEU A 130 5.49 14.78 -10.51
C LEU A 130 4.40 14.01 -11.26
N TYR A 131 4.25 14.27 -12.56
CA TYR A 131 3.25 13.59 -13.39
C TYR A 131 3.65 12.12 -13.65
N GLN A 132 4.93 11.85 -13.92
CA GLN A 132 5.44 10.49 -14.14
C GLN A 132 5.33 9.60 -12.91
N LYS A 133 5.53 10.17 -11.72
CA LYS A 133 5.37 9.47 -10.44
C LYS A 133 3.94 9.46 -9.91
N GLY A 134 2.98 10.01 -10.68
CA GLY A 134 1.57 10.06 -10.27
C GLY A 134 1.31 10.87 -9.01
N ILE A 135 2.23 11.79 -8.66
CA ILE A 135 2.13 12.69 -7.51
C ILE A 135 1.10 13.77 -7.79
N ILE A 136 1.13 14.31 -9.02
CA ILE A 136 0.05 15.12 -9.57
C ILE A 136 -0.64 14.34 -10.70
N LYS A 137 -1.94 14.55 -10.85
CA LYS A 137 -2.77 13.92 -11.89
C LYS A 137 -3.70 14.97 -12.49
N ILE A 138 -4.08 14.77 -13.74
CA ILE A 138 -5.17 15.52 -14.38
C ILE A 138 -6.35 14.57 -14.53
N ASP A 139 -7.49 14.92 -13.93
CA ASP A 139 -8.69 14.11 -14.01
C ASP A 139 -9.16 13.93 -15.46
N SER A 140 -9.77 12.78 -15.75
CA SER A 140 -10.35 12.51 -17.06
C SER A 140 -11.57 13.40 -17.31
N VAL A 141 -11.66 13.94 -18.52
CA VAL A 141 -12.78 14.76 -18.99
C VAL A 141 -13.75 13.97 -19.88
N SER A 142 -14.89 14.56 -20.21
CA SER A 142 -15.87 13.94 -21.10
C SER A 142 -15.32 13.76 -22.51
N ASN A 143 -15.82 12.77 -23.26
CA ASN A 143 -15.34 12.53 -24.61
C ASN A 143 -15.59 13.75 -25.52
N GLY A 144 -14.54 14.21 -26.20
CA GLY A 144 -14.56 15.43 -27.03
C GLY A 144 -14.03 16.68 -26.33
N GLU A 145 -13.83 16.65 -25.01
CA GLU A 145 -13.21 17.76 -24.28
C GLU A 145 -11.66 17.69 -24.33
N PRO A 146 -10.96 18.83 -24.32
CA PRO A 146 -9.50 18.86 -24.23
C PRO A 146 -9.02 18.20 -22.94
N LYS A 147 -7.98 17.35 -23.02
CA LYS A 147 -7.45 16.62 -21.86
C LYS A 147 -7.03 17.54 -20.71
N LEU A 148 -6.49 18.72 -21.01
CA LEU A 148 -6.03 19.67 -20.01
C LEU A 148 -7.17 20.42 -19.30
N SER A 149 -8.42 20.29 -19.76
CA SER A 149 -9.56 20.88 -19.06
C SER A 149 -9.89 20.12 -17.76
N GLY A 150 -9.28 18.95 -17.53
CA GLY A 150 -9.42 18.19 -16.28
C GLY A 150 -8.80 18.88 -15.07
N LEU A 151 -9.33 18.59 -13.87
CA LEU A 151 -8.81 19.10 -12.60
C LEU A 151 -7.37 18.62 -12.38
N LEU A 152 -6.48 19.54 -11.99
CA LEU A 152 -5.14 19.20 -11.52
C LEU A 152 -5.21 18.87 -10.03
N VAL A 153 -4.94 17.62 -9.69
CA VAL A 153 -5.07 17.09 -8.33
C VAL A 153 -3.72 16.60 -7.83
N LEU A 154 -3.40 16.93 -6.57
CA LEU A 154 -2.27 16.35 -5.83
C LEU A 154 -2.75 15.07 -5.15
N ASP A 155 -1.98 13.99 -5.22
CA ASP A 155 -2.34 12.72 -4.58
C ASP A 155 -2.45 12.89 -3.04
N ASP A 156 -3.51 12.33 -2.46
CA ASP A 156 -3.89 12.55 -1.05
C ASP A 156 -2.76 12.24 -0.06
N GLU A 157 -1.89 11.25 -0.36
CA GLU A 157 -0.74 10.92 0.47
C GLU A 157 0.23 12.11 0.59
N TYR A 158 0.42 12.85 -0.50
CA TYR A 158 1.30 14.00 -0.56
C TYR A 158 0.64 15.26 0.00
N VAL A 159 -0.67 15.44 -0.19
CA VAL A 159 -1.44 16.50 0.49
C VAL A 159 -1.22 16.39 2.00
N GLU A 160 -1.44 15.20 2.55
CA GLU A 160 -1.29 14.94 3.98
C GLU A 160 0.18 15.07 4.43
N LYS A 161 1.13 14.47 3.70
CA LYS A 161 2.57 14.60 3.99
C LYS A 161 3.01 16.07 4.07
N PHE A 162 2.57 16.90 3.14
CA PHE A 162 3.00 18.30 3.07
C PHE A 162 2.30 19.18 4.11
N ILE A 163 1.07 18.86 4.51
CA ILE A 163 0.30 19.63 5.49
C ILE A 163 0.66 19.21 6.93
N THR A 164 0.66 17.91 7.23
CA THR A 164 0.81 17.40 8.60
C THR A 164 2.21 16.88 8.91
N GLY A 165 3.04 16.68 7.89
CA GLY A 165 4.37 16.10 8.04
C GLY A 165 4.40 14.60 8.23
N LYS A 166 3.25 13.93 8.09
CA LYS A 166 3.13 12.48 8.26
C LYS A 166 2.76 11.83 6.95
N ILE A 167 3.50 10.79 6.59
CA ILE A 167 3.09 9.89 5.51
C ILE A 167 1.96 9.03 6.06
N LEU A 168 0.75 9.26 5.58
CA LEU A 168 -0.42 8.49 6.00
C LEU A 168 -0.43 7.19 5.21
N LYS A 169 -0.18 6.08 5.90
CA LYS A 169 -0.22 4.75 5.30
C LYS A 169 -1.67 4.45 4.86
N PRO A 170 -1.92 4.12 3.58
CA PRO A 170 -3.26 3.81 3.11
C PRO A 170 -3.96 2.76 3.98
N GLN A 171 -5.26 2.97 4.21
CA GLN A 171 -6.11 2.07 4.98
C GLN A 171 -7.13 1.37 4.09
N LEU A 172 -7.63 0.22 4.56
CA LEU A 172 -8.65 -0.56 3.88
C LEU A 172 -9.90 0.31 3.63
N SER A 173 -10.32 0.41 2.37
CA SER A 173 -11.49 1.18 1.93
C SER A 173 -12.11 0.58 0.67
N SER A 174 -13.21 1.16 0.19
CA SER A 174 -13.82 0.74 -1.09
C SER A 174 -12.91 0.92 -2.31
N ILE A 175 -11.90 1.79 -2.22
CA ILE A 175 -10.97 2.11 -3.31
C ILE A 175 -9.56 1.51 -3.09
N PHE A 176 -9.28 1.00 -1.89
CA PHE A 176 -7.98 0.41 -1.54
C PHE A 176 -8.18 -0.90 -0.77
N PRO A 177 -8.08 -2.06 -1.44
CA PRO A 177 -8.48 -3.37 -0.90
C PRO A 177 -7.38 -4.03 -0.06
N ALA A 178 -6.57 -3.25 0.65
CA ALA A 178 -5.47 -3.77 1.44
C ALA A 178 -5.43 -3.16 2.85
N GLN A 179 -5.09 -3.99 3.84
CA GLN A 179 -4.96 -3.62 5.23
C GLN A 179 -3.48 -3.70 5.64
N LEU A 180 -2.96 -2.64 6.24
CA LEU A 180 -1.63 -2.69 6.85
C LEU A 180 -1.64 -3.66 8.04
N ILE A 181 -0.71 -4.61 8.05
CA ILE A 181 -0.51 -5.54 9.16
C ILE A 181 0.85 -5.30 9.82
N GLU A 182 0.84 -5.26 11.15
CA GLU A 182 2.03 -5.05 11.99
C GLU A 182 1.99 -6.06 13.15
N THR A 183 3.13 -6.28 13.80
CA THR A 183 3.22 -7.17 14.97
C THR A 183 4.16 -6.60 16.02
N GLN A 184 3.78 -6.77 17.29
CA GLN A 184 4.65 -6.46 18.43
C GLN A 184 5.58 -7.62 18.77
N LEU A 185 5.32 -8.82 18.25
CA LEU A 185 6.13 -10.01 18.46
C LEU A 185 7.49 -9.90 17.77
N GLU A 186 8.43 -10.72 18.22
CA GLU A 186 9.78 -10.86 17.67
C GLU A 186 9.97 -12.25 17.04
N TRP A 187 11.07 -12.43 16.30
CA TRP A 187 11.42 -13.72 15.70
C TRP A 187 11.53 -14.87 16.71
N GLY A 188 11.86 -14.57 17.98
CA GLY A 188 11.91 -15.57 19.05
C GLY A 188 10.53 -16.12 19.45
N ASP A 189 9.45 -15.38 19.19
CA ASP A 189 8.08 -15.80 19.49
C ASP A 189 7.52 -16.73 18.39
N LEU A 190 8.10 -16.67 17.18
CA LEU A 190 7.74 -17.54 16.07
C LEU A 190 8.55 -18.84 16.12
N VAL A 191 7.87 -19.95 16.35
CA VAL A 191 8.49 -21.28 16.35
C VAL A 191 8.16 -21.98 15.03
N LEU A 192 9.21 -22.29 14.25
CA LEU A 192 9.12 -22.99 12.97
C LEU A 192 10.24 -24.04 12.88
N ASN A 193 10.03 -25.05 12.03
CA ASN A 193 11.04 -26.06 11.76
C ASN A 193 12.25 -25.45 11.02
N SER A 194 13.38 -26.15 11.04
CA SER A 194 14.63 -25.67 10.45
C SER A 194 14.54 -25.42 8.94
N THR A 195 13.80 -26.27 8.21
CA THR A 195 13.60 -26.14 6.77
C THR A 195 12.85 -24.85 6.42
N THR A 196 11.72 -24.60 7.07
CA THR A 196 10.91 -23.40 6.90
C THR A 196 11.70 -22.15 7.28
N LEU A 197 12.46 -22.18 8.39
CA LEU A 197 13.34 -21.08 8.78
C LEU A 197 14.42 -20.78 7.74
N ASN A 198 15.05 -21.80 7.16
CA ASN A 198 16.05 -21.60 6.12
C ASN A 198 15.45 -20.97 4.86
N ASN A 199 14.27 -21.42 4.43
CA ASN A 199 13.58 -20.81 3.30
C ASN A 199 13.18 -19.35 3.59
N ILE A 200 12.79 -19.01 4.82
CA ILE A 200 12.51 -17.61 5.21
C ILE A 200 13.78 -16.77 5.14
N LYS A 201 14.93 -17.29 5.59
CA LYS A 201 16.23 -16.59 5.49
C LYS A 201 16.63 -16.32 4.04
N GLU A 202 16.26 -17.17 3.08
CA GLU A 202 16.49 -16.90 1.66
C GLU A 202 15.69 -15.67 1.20
N ILE A 203 14.45 -15.52 1.66
CA ILE A 203 13.63 -14.33 1.40
C ILE A 203 14.29 -13.09 2.00
N GLU A 204 14.75 -13.17 3.26
CA GLU A 204 15.47 -12.05 3.91
C GLU A 204 16.74 -11.66 3.16
N THR A 205 17.48 -12.65 2.67
CA THR A 205 18.70 -12.45 1.89
C THR A 205 18.37 -11.74 0.57
N TRP A 206 17.33 -12.20 -0.13
CA TRP A 206 16.86 -11.52 -1.34
C TRP A 206 16.43 -10.07 -1.05
N LEU A 207 15.64 -9.84 0.00
CA LEU A 207 15.17 -8.51 0.40
C LEU A 207 16.31 -7.52 0.72
N LYS A 208 17.48 -8.01 1.12
CA LYS A 208 18.67 -7.19 1.43
C LYS A 208 19.54 -6.93 0.20
N PHE A 209 19.71 -7.93 -0.66
CA PHE A 209 20.73 -7.90 -1.72
C PHE A 209 20.18 -7.82 -3.14
N ASN A 210 18.85 -7.81 -3.32
CA ASN A 210 18.21 -7.71 -4.62
C ASN A 210 18.69 -6.50 -5.45
N ASP A 211 18.88 -5.34 -4.83
CA ASP A 211 19.31 -4.13 -5.54
C ASP A 211 20.70 -4.28 -6.17
N ILE A 212 21.64 -4.90 -5.43
CA ILE A 212 22.99 -5.23 -5.91
C ILE A 212 22.91 -6.18 -7.11
N ILE A 213 22.09 -7.24 -7.02
CA ILE A 213 21.94 -8.22 -8.09
C ILE A 213 21.40 -7.56 -9.37
N LEU A 214 20.36 -6.72 -9.23
CA LEU A 214 19.72 -6.08 -10.38
C LEU A 214 20.56 -4.94 -10.97
N ASN A 215 21.08 -4.04 -10.14
CA ASN A 215 21.74 -2.82 -10.59
C ASN A 215 23.26 -3.00 -10.74
N GLU A 216 23.96 -3.43 -9.69
CA GLU A 216 25.41 -3.51 -9.71
C GLU A 216 25.92 -4.65 -10.58
N TRP A 217 25.26 -5.82 -10.51
CA TRP A 217 25.64 -7.00 -11.29
C TRP A 217 24.91 -7.06 -12.66
N ASN A 218 24.08 -6.07 -12.95
CA ASN A 218 23.39 -5.90 -14.23
C ASN A 218 22.58 -7.13 -14.68
N MET A 219 21.87 -7.78 -13.75
CA MET A 219 21.07 -8.97 -14.03
C MET A 219 19.63 -8.68 -14.44
N LYS A 220 19.23 -7.41 -14.57
CA LYS A 220 17.86 -6.99 -14.96
C LYS A 220 17.35 -7.64 -16.24
N SER A 221 18.21 -7.88 -17.23
CA SER A 221 17.82 -8.51 -18.50
C SER A 221 17.64 -10.04 -18.41
N LYS A 222 18.10 -10.66 -17.32
CA LYS A 222 18.12 -12.11 -17.14
C LYS A 222 17.14 -12.61 -16.08
N ILE A 223 16.72 -11.74 -15.15
CA ILE A 223 15.87 -12.10 -14.02
C ILE A 223 14.60 -11.24 -14.08
N LYS A 224 13.44 -11.88 -13.92
CA LYS A 224 12.17 -11.14 -13.76
C LYS A 224 12.22 -10.31 -12.47
N PRO A 225 11.69 -9.08 -12.47
CA PRO A 225 11.66 -8.25 -11.26
C PRO A 225 10.80 -8.90 -10.16
N GLY A 226 11.14 -8.60 -8.90
CA GLY A 226 10.44 -9.08 -7.72
C GLY A 226 10.68 -10.54 -7.34
N TYR A 227 10.13 -10.89 -6.18
CA TYR A 227 10.22 -12.23 -5.60
C TYR A 227 8.85 -12.68 -5.14
N ARG A 228 8.46 -13.88 -5.55
CA ARG A 228 7.12 -14.43 -5.36
C ARG A 228 7.22 -15.70 -4.55
N VAL A 229 6.53 -15.71 -3.43
CA VAL A 229 6.55 -16.81 -2.47
C VAL A 229 5.15 -17.31 -2.21
N MET A 230 4.98 -18.62 -2.14
CA MET A 230 3.74 -19.25 -1.69
C MET A 230 3.97 -19.88 -0.31
N PHE A 231 3.25 -19.40 0.69
CA PHE A 231 3.11 -20.03 2.00
C PHE A 231 1.89 -20.94 1.98
N TYR A 232 2.06 -22.20 2.37
CA TYR A 232 0.94 -23.12 2.50
C TYR A 232 1.05 -23.95 3.77
N GLY A 233 -0.09 -24.36 4.31
CA GLY A 233 -0.15 -25.18 5.52
C GLY A 233 -1.43 -24.94 6.28
N ALA A 234 -1.65 -25.70 7.37
CA ALA A 234 -2.85 -25.57 8.18
C ALA A 234 -3.07 -24.11 8.68
N PRO A 235 -4.31 -23.69 8.94
CA PRO A 235 -4.56 -22.42 9.61
C PRO A 235 -3.87 -22.40 10.97
N GLY A 236 -3.39 -21.22 11.40
CA GLY A 236 -2.78 -21.07 12.72
C GLY A 236 -1.30 -21.49 12.86
N THR A 237 -0.63 -21.86 11.77
CA THR A 237 0.81 -22.24 11.76
C THR A 237 1.80 -21.07 11.61
N GLY A 238 1.31 -19.82 11.59
CA GLY A 238 2.18 -18.63 11.63
C GLY A 238 2.50 -17.98 10.28
N LYS A 239 1.77 -18.30 9.21
CA LYS A 239 1.94 -17.69 7.86
C LYS A 239 1.87 -16.16 7.88
N THR A 240 0.79 -15.59 8.40
CA THR A 240 0.57 -14.14 8.50
C THR A 240 1.56 -13.48 9.46
N LEU A 241 1.86 -14.12 10.59
CA LEU A 241 2.85 -13.63 11.55
C LEU A 241 4.26 -13.54 10.92
N THR A 242 4.63 -14.54 10.12
CA THR A 242 5.90 -14.55 9.39
C THR A 242 6.01 -13.38 8.42
N ALA A 243 4.93 -13.07 7.68
CA ALA A 243 4.90 -11.91 6.79
C ALA A 243 5.08 -10.59 7.58
N SER A 244 4.37 -10.42 8.70
CA SER A 244 4.52 -9.23 9.56
C SER A 244 5.94 -9.11 10.14
N LEU A 245 6.57 -10.23 10.53
CA LEU A 245 7.95 -10.26 11.03
C LEU A 245 8.97 -9.93 9.95
N LEU A 246 8.78 -10.42 8.71
CA LEU A 246 9.60 -10.03 7.56
C LEU A 246 9.52 -8.52 7.29
N GLY A 247 8.32 -7.94 7.38
CA GLY A 247 8.12 -6.50 7.28
C GLY A 247 8.85 -5.73 8.37
N LYS A 248 8.63 -6.10 9.64
CA LYS A 248 9.29 -5.49 10.80
C LYS A 248 10.82 -5.58 10.71
N TYR A 249 11.35 -6.75 10.38
CA TYR A 249 12.79 -6.98 10.26
C TYR A 249 13.43 -6.16 9.15
N THR A 250 12.73 -5.99 8.03
CA THR A 250 13.25 -5.26 6.88
C THR A 250 12.78 -3.80 6.79
N LYS A 251 12.04 -3.32 7.79
CA LYS A 251 11.44 -1.98 7.86
C LYS A 251 10.56 -1.65 6.65
N ARG A 252 9.81 -2.66 6.19
CA ARG A 252 8.88 -2.57 5.06
C ARG A 252 7.44 -2.68 5.55
N ASP A 253 6.56 -1.88 4.98
CA ASP A 253 5.12 -1.99 5.22
C ASP A 253 4.60 -3.29 4.61
N VAL A 254 3.75 -3.99 5.36
CA VAL A 254 3.12 -5.23 4.90
C VAL A 254 1.64 -4.98 4.70
N TYR A 255 1.20 -5.08 3.46
CA TYR A 255 -0.19 -4.93 3.09
C TYR A 255 -0.82 -6.31 2.91
N ARG A 256 -1.79 -6.64 3.76
CA ARG A 256 -2.62 -7.83 3.63
C ARG A 256 -3.80 -7.55 2.69
N ILE A 257 -3.93 -8.38 1.67
CA ILE A 257 -5.06 -8.41 0.74
C ILE A 257 -5.80 -9.71 0.98
N ASP A 258 -7.08 -9.63 1.31
CA ASP A 258 -7.93 -10.79 1.43
C ASP A 258 -8.56 -11.13 0.08
N LEU A 259 -8.11 -12.22 -0.55
CA LEU A 259 -8.52 -12.55 -1.90
C LEU A 259 -9.99 -13.00 -1.99
N SER A 260 -10.59 -13.50 -0.90
CA SER A 260 -12.02 -13.83 -0.91
C SER A 260 -12.91 -12.59 -0.96
N MET A 261 -12.47 -11.49 -0.33
CA MET A 261 -13.17 -10.19 -0.37
C MET A 261 -13.09 -9.52 -1.73
N VAL A 262 -11.95 -9.67 -2.41
CA VAL A 262 -11.67 -9.06 -3.71
C VAL A 262 -12.56 -9.67 -4.80
N ILE A 263 -12.71 -11.00 -4.82
CA ILE A 263 -13.51 -11.69 -5.86
C ILE A 263 -15.02 -11.61 -5.58
N SER A 264 -15.43 -11.50 -4.31
CA SER A 264 -16.86 -11.53 -3.94
C SER A 264 -17.62 -10.22 -4.20
N LYS A 265 -16.93 -9.09 -4.43
CA LYS A 265 -17.55 -7.77 -4.54
C LYS A 265 -17.31 -7.15 -5.92
N TYR A 266 -18.28 -7.34 -6.82
CA TYR A 266 -18.47 -6.62 -8.09
C TYR A 266 -17.42 -6.88 -9.20
N ILE A 267 -17.89 -7.55 -10.26
CA ILE A 267 -17.17 -7.76 -11.52
C ILE A 267 -16.82 -6.38 -12.12
N GLY A 268 -15.54 -6.01 -12.14
CA GLY A 268 -15.00 -4.78 -12.77
C GLY A 268 -14.44 -3.70 -11.83
N GLU A 269 -15.09 -3.36 -10.71
CA GLU A 269 -14.53 -2.38 -9.75
C GLU A 269 -13.29 -2.92 -9.04
N THR A 270 -13.27 -4.24 -8.80
CA THR A 270 -12.15 -4.96 -8.22
C THR A 270 -10.87 -4.86 -9.04
N GLU A 271 -10.95 -4.91 -10.37
CA GLU A 271 -9.78 -4.81 -11.25
C GLU A 271 -9.13 -3.44 -11.15
N LYS A 272 -9.94 -2.37 -11.16
CA LYS A 272 -9.45 -0.99 -11.01
C LYS A 272 -8.76 -0.78 -9.65
N ASN A 273 -9.37 -1.31 -8.60
CA ASN A 273 -8.84 -1.22 -7.24
C ASN A 273 -7.54 -2.02 -7.06
N LEU A 274 -7.47 -3.24 -7.61
CA LEU A 274 -6.25 -4.04 -7.64
C LEU A 274 -5.16 -3.37 -8.49
N SER A 275 -5.51 -2.82 -9.65
CA SER A 275 -4.55 -2.08 -10.49
C SER A 275 -3.94 -0.94 -9.69
N SER A 276 -4.78 -0.08 -9.10
CA SER A 276 -4.37 1.04 -8.24
C SER A 276 -3.48 0.59 -7.08
N LEU A 277 -3.82 -0.52 -6.40
CA LEU A 277 -2.98 -1.11 -5.35
C LEU A 277 -1.58 -1.46 -5.86
N PHE A 278 -1.48 -2.21 -6.96
CA PHE A 278 -0.19 -2.61 -7.53
C PHE A 278 0.60 -1.42 -8.08
N ASP A 279 -0.07 -0.42 -8.67
CA ASP A 279 0.56 0.79 -9.18
C ASP A 279 1.14 1.61 -8.02
N LYS A 280 0.39 1.78 -6.91
CA LYS A 280 0.87 2.41 -5.68
C LYS A 280 2.03 1.64 -5.06
N ALA A 281 1.96 0.31 -5.04
CA ALA A 281 3.00 -0.53 -4.47
C ALA A 281 4.26 -0.62 -5.35
N ALA A 282 4.19 -0.36 -6.66
CA ALA A 282 5.31 -0.55 -7.58
C ALA A 282 6.51 0.36 -7.29
N ASP A 283 6.24 1.59 -6.83
CA ASP A 283 7.26 2.57 -6.44
C ASP A 283 7.56 2.56 -4.92
N LYS A 284 6.99 1.59 -4.17
CA LYS A 284 7.16 1.47 -2.73
C LYS A 284 7.83 0.14 -2.38
N ASP A 285 8.66 0.11 -1.35
CA ASP A 285 9.25 -1.11 -0.81
C ASP A 285 8.24 -1.91 0.05
N TRP A 286 7.02 -2.09 -0.43
CA TRP A 286 5.97 -2.82 0.29
C TRP A 286 6.10 -4.33 0.10
N ILE A 287 5.69 -5.08 1.13
CA ILE A 287 5.45 -6.51 1.04
C ILE A 287 3.94 -6.71 0.83
N LEU A 288 3.56 -7.31 -0.29
CA LEU A 288 2.15 -7.62 -0.58
C LEU A 288 1.85 -9.04 -0.11
N PHE A 289 1.03 -9.17 0.92
CA PHE A 289 0.60 -10.45 1.49
C PHE A 289 -0.84 -10.75 1.07
N PHE A 290 -1.01 -11.67 0.12
CA PHE A 290 -2.32 -12.13 -0.33
C PHE A 290 -2.75 -13.35 0.49
N ASP A 291 -3.75 -13.17 1.34
CA ASP A 291 -4.33 -14.24 2.16
C ASP A 291 -5.48 -14.94 1.42
N GLU A 292 -5.84 -16.14 1.89
CA GLU A 292 -6.92 -16.97 1.34
C GLU A 292 -6.79 -17.23 -0.18
N ALA A 293 -5.57 -17.49 -0.65
CA ALA A 293 -5.30 -17.72 -2.07
C ALA A 293 -6.07 -18.92 -2.65
N ASP A 294 -6.49 -19.87 -1.81
CA ASP A 294 -7.37 -20.99 -2.21
C ASP A 294 -8.74 -20.54 -2.75
N ALA A 295 -9.25 -19.36 -2.37
CA ALA A 295 -10.49 -18.81 -2.92
C ALA A 295 -10.37 -18.50 -4.43
N VAL A 296 -9.15 -18.22 -4.90
CA VAL A 296 -8.86 -17.83 -6.29
C VAL A 296 -8.31 -19.00 -7.10
N PHE A 297 -7.46 -19.82 -6.46
CA PHE A 297 -6.65 -20.83 -7.13
C PHE A 297 -7.12 -22.26 -6.86
N GLY A 298 -8.31 -22.45 -6.26
CA GLY A 298 -8.97 -23.75 -6.20
C GLY A 298 -9.12 -24.37 -7.58
N LYS A 299 -9.26 -25.71 -7.64
CA LYS A 299 -9.40 -26.46 -8.91
C LYS A 299 -10.38 -25.72 -9.82
N ARG A 300 -9.88 -25.22 -10.95
CA ARG A 300 -10.66 -24.58 -12.01
C ARG A 300 -11.99 -25.33 -12.12
N THR A 301 -13.09 -24.70 -11.71
CA THR A 301 -14.39 -25.28 -11.97
C THR A 301 -14.48 -25.47 -13.47
N ASN A 302 -14.84 -26.68 -13.91
CA ASN A 302 -15.08 -26.93 -15.33
C ASN A 302 -16.05 -25.84 -15.80
N VAL A 303 -15.60 -25.03 -16.76
CA VAL A 303 -16.33 -23.87 -17.28
C VAL A 303 -17.72 -24.34 -17.72
N ARG A 304 -18.73 -24.02 -16.91
CA ARG A 304 -20.12 -24.36 -17.21
C ARG A 304 -20.89 -23.11 -17.64
N ASP A 305 -20.54 -21.95 -17.10
CA ASP A 305 -21.26 -20.69 -17.35
C ASP A 305 -20.36 -19.51 -17.75
N ALA A 306 -20.98 -18.44 -18.28
CA ALA A 306 -20.29 -17.20 -18.62
C ALA A 306 -19.60 -16.54 -17.41
N HIS A 307 -20.16 -16.72 -16.21
CA HIS A 307 -19.60 -16.24 -14.94
C HIS A 307 -18.23 -16.88 -14.63
N ASP A 308 -18.05 -18.17 -14.94
CA ASP A 308 -16.77 -18.87 -14.77
C ASP A 308 -15.68 -18.31 -15.70
N LYS A 309 -16.05 -17.81 -16.90
CA LYS A 309 -15.08 -17.20 -17.83
C LYS A 309 -14.55 -15.88 -17.30
N TYR A 310 -15.41 -15.03 -16.73
CA TYR A 310 -15.00 -13.75 -16.15
C TYR A 310 -14.09 -13.96 -14.93
N ALA A 311 -14.46 -14.88 -14.02
CA ALA A 311 -13.61 -15.23 -12.88
C ALA A 311 -12.20 -15.71 -13.31
N ASN A 312 -12.12 -16.55 -14.35
CA ASN A 312 -10.83 -17.00 -14.88
C ASN A 312 -9.98 -15.88 -15.50
N GLN A 313 -10.61 -14.86 -16.09
CA GLN A 313 -9.92 -13.67 -16.62
C GLN A 313 -9.35 -12.81 -15.48
N GLU A 314 -10.12 -12.58 -14.42
CA GLU A 314 -9.68 -11.82 -13.24
C GLU A 314 -8.50 -12.52 -12.52
N VAL A 315 -8.58 -13.85 -12.37
CA VAL A 315 -7.48 -14.66 -11.83
C VAL A 315 -6.21 -14.51 -12.69
N SER A 316 -6.36 -14.52 -14.02
CA SER A 316 -5.25 -14.36 -14.96
C SER A 316 -4.63 -12.97 -14.89
N TYR A 317 -5.46 -11.93 -14.76
CA TYR A 317 -5.02 -10.55 -14.57
C TYR A 317 -4.24 -10.37 -13.26
N LEU A 318 -4.81 -10.84 -12.13
CA LEU A 318 -4.15 -10.80 -10.83
C LEU A 318 -2.78 -11.48 -10.88
N LEU A 319 -2.72 -12.66 -11.51
CA LEU A 319 -1.49 -13.40 -11.73
C LEU A 319 -0.44 -12.60 -12.51
N GLN A 320 -0.85 -11.93 -13.59
CA GLN A 320 0.04 -11.09 -14.38
C GLN A 320 0.58 -9.91 -13.56
N ARG A 321 -0.26 -9.29 -12.71
CA ARG A 321 0.17 -8.20 -11.83
C ARG A 321 1.15 -8.68 -10.76
N ILE A 322 0.90 -9.85 -10.15
CA ILE A 322 1.83 -10.51 -9.21
C ILE A 322 3.18 -10.80 -9.86
N GLU A 323 3.19 -11.29 -11.11
CA GLU A 323 4.42 -11.60 -11.83
C GLU A 323 5.27 -10.39 -12.18
N ASN A 324 4.64 -9.25 -12.44
CA ASN A 324 5.30 -8.04 -12.88
C ASN A 324 5.65 -7.09 -11.72
N HIS A 325 5.16 -7.37 -10.51
CA HIS A 325 5.44 -6.55 -9.34
C HIS A 325 6.94 -6.64 -8.96
N PRO A 326 7.64 -5.51 -8.78
CA PRO A 326 9.09 -5.50 -8.51
C PRO A 326 9.48 -5.83 -7.06
N GLY A 327 8.53 -5.79 -6.12
CA GLY A 327 8.75 -6.11 -4.71
C GLY A 327 8.53 -7.57 -4.34
N LEU A 328 8.40 -7.83 -3.03
CA LEU A 328 8.07 -9.15 -2.49
C LEU A 328 6.56 -9.35 -2.46
N VAL A 329 6.10 -10.41 -3.13
CA VAL A 329 4.72 -10.86 -3.07
C VAL A 329 4.66 -12.22 -2.38
N ILE A 330 3.87 -12.30 -1.31
CA ILE A 330 3.61 -13.53 -0.57
C ILE A 330 2.15 -13.91 -0.77
N LEU A 331 1.89 -15.12 -1.24
CA LEU A 331 0.56 -15.72 -1.28
C LEU A 331 0.46 -16.74 -0.16
N ALA A 332 -0.64 -16.73 0.59
CA ALA A 332 -0.91 -17.69 1.64
C ALA A 332 -2.15 -18.52 1.31
N SER A 333 -2.04 -19.84 1.47
CA SER A 333 -3.16 -20.76 1.30
C SER A 333 -3.19 -21.81 2.42
N ASN A 334 -4.38 -22.36 2.68
CA ASN A 334 -4.53 -23.47 3.62
C ASN A 334 -4.28 -24.86 3.00
N PHE A 335 -4.30 -25.00 1.67
CA PHE A 335 -4.22 -26.31 1.01
C PHE A 335 -3.24 -26.33 -0.18
N LYS A 336 -2.24 -27.21 -0.13
CA LYS A 336 -1.34 -27.44 -1.29
C LYS A 336 -2.04 -28.17 -2.45
N ALA A 337 -2.94 -29.09 -2.13
CA ALA A 337 -3.46 -30.09 -3.06
C ALA A 337 -4.34 -29.53 -4.20
N ASN A 338 -4.76 -28.27 -4.11
CA ASN A 338 -5.68 -27.64 -5.06
C ASN A 338 -4.99 -26.67 -6.04
N ILE A 339 -3.68 -26.46 -5.94
CA ILE A 339 -2.94 -25.48 -6.75
C ILE A 339 -2.33 -26.16 -7.99
N ASP A 340 -2.65 -25.67 -9.19
CA ASP A 340 -2.14 -26.19 -10.46
C ASP A 340 -0.59 -26.05 -10.58
N THR A 341 0.06 -27.05 -11.14
CA THR A 341 1.50 -27.05 -11.48
C THR A 341 1.92 -25.90 -12.39
N ALA A 342 1.05 -25.41 -13.28
CA ALA A 342 1.35 -24.26 -14.13
C ALA A 342 1.49 -22.96 -13.31
N PHE A 343 0.82 -22.91 -12.15
CA PHE A 343 0.85 -21.79 -11.24
C PHE A 343 2.08 -21.85 -10.33
N THR A 344 2.37 -23.00 -9.75
CA THR A 344 3.52 -23.18 -8.84
C THR A 344 4.86 -22.83 -9.50
N ARG A 345 5.02 -23.05 -10.82
CA ARG A 345 6.22 -22.66 -11.59
C ARG A 345 6.51 -21.16 -11.63
N ARG A 346 5.56 -20.30 -11.26
CA ARG A 346 5.70 -18.83 -11.27
C ARG A 346 6.32 -18.28 -9.98
N PHE A 347 6.44 -19.12 -8.95
CA PHE A 347 6.98 -18.79 -7.64
C PHE A 347 8.45 -19.20 -7.56
N GLN A 348 9.25 -18.35 -6.93
CA GLN A 348 10.65 -18.67 -6.63
C GLN A 348 10.72 -19.67 -5.46
N SER A 349 9.85 -19.51 -4.47
CA SER A 349 9.81 -20.36 -3.28
C SER A 349 8.40 -20.78 -2.92
N ILE A 350 8.25 -22.05 -2.53
CA ILE A 350 7.00 -22.63 -2.06
C ILE A 350 7.30 -23.27 -0.71
N ILE A 351 6.79 -22.66 0.36
CA ILE A 351 7.18 -22.93 1.73
C ILE A 351 6.02 -23.55 2.49
N GLU A 352 6.26 -24.74 3.04
CA GLU A 352 5.32 -25.44 3.91
C GLU A 352 5.44 -24.93 5.34
N PHE A 353 4.29 -24.63 5.93
CA PHE A 353 4.11 -24.37 7.36
C PHE A 353 3.40 -25.56 7.96
N GLU A 354 4.20 -26.53 8.38
CA GLU A 354 3.73 -27.77 9.00
C GLU A 354 3.09 -27.50 10.37
N VAL A 355 2.24 -28.43 10.80
CA VAL A 355 1.77 -28.44 12.19
C VAL A 355 2.99 -28.68 13.10
N PRO A 356 3.19 -27.88 14.16
CA PRO A 356 4.38 -27.97 14.98
C PRO A 356 4.51 -29.35 15.61
N SER A 357 5.73 -29.89 15.62
CA SER A 357 6.12 -31.09 16.35
C SER A 357 5.98 -30.91 17.86
N TYR A 358 6.06 -32.00 18.63
CA TYR A 358 5.93 -31.92 20.10
C TYR A 358 6.92 -30.93 20.73
N GLY A 359 8.17 -30.87 20.24
CA GLY A 359 9.20 -29.99 20.79
C GLY A 359 8.94 -28.53 20.45
N GLU A 360 8.38 -28.26 19.26
CA GLU A 360 7.98 -26.93 18.84
C GLU A 360 6.73 -26.46 19.61
N ARG A 361 5.76 -27.36 19.85
CA ARG A 361 4.59 -27.07 20.70
C ARG A 361 4.99 -26.73 22.13
N LEU A 362 5.95 -27.44 22.71
CA LEU A 362 6.44 -27.12 24.05
C LEU A 362 7.00 -25.69 24.12
N ARG A 363 7.83 -25.31 23.15
CA ARG A 363 8.35 -23.93 23.05
C ARG A 363 7.23 -22.91 22.84
N LEU A 364 6.23 -23.23 22.02
CA LEU A 364 5.07 -22.37 21.82
C LEU A 364 4.31 -22.16 23.13
N TRP A 365 4.09 -23.20 23.93
CA TRP A 365 3.49 -23.06 25.26
C TRP A 365 4.34 -22.15 26.16
N GLU A 366 5.63 -22.43 26.29
CA GLU A 366 6.56 -21.66 27.14
C GLU A 366 6.62 -20.18 26.75
N ASN A 367 6.64 -19.88 25.45
CA ASN A 367 6.73 -18.51 24.93
C ASN A 367 5.42 -17.72 25.11
N ASN A 368 4.26 -18.38 25.00
CA ASN A 368 2.96 -17.70 24.99
C ASN A 368 2.29 -17.61 26.37
N LEU A 369 2.81 -18.30 27.39
CA LEU A 369 2.26 -18.23 28.73
C LEU A 369 2.45 -16.83 29.35
N PRO A 370 1.43 -16.28 30.03
CA PRO A 370 1.53 -14.93 30.58
C PRO A 370 2.53 -14.92 31.74
N ARG A 371 3.46 -13.97 31.73
CA ARG A 371 4.43 -13.81 32.84
C ARG A 371 3.80 -13.34 34.15
N GLY A 372 2.59 -12.77 34.10
CA GLY A 372 1.90 -12.20 35.26
C GLY A 372 0.99 -13.15 36.03
N ILE A 373 0.88 -14.42 35.61
CA ILE A 373 -0.01 -15.41 36.25
C ILE A 373 0.80 -16.64 36.67
N ARG A 374 0.43 -17.24 37.81
CA ARG A 374 1.05 -18.48 38.26
C ARG A 374 0.50 -19.67 37.48
N ILE A 375 1.31 -20.69 37.31
CA ILE A 375 0.91 -21.97 36.73
C ILE A 375 0.98 -23.00 37.85
N SER A 376 -0.08 -23.78 38.00
CA SER A 376 -0.19 -24.79 39.04
C SER A 376 0.76 -25.95 38.77
N GLU A 377 1.24 -26.60 39.84
CA GLU A 377 2.18 -27.72 39.77
C GLU A 377 1.61 -28.94 39.03
N ASP A 378 0.28 -29.04 38.91
CA ASP A 378 -0.41 -30.09 38.15
C ASP A 378 -0.33 -29.89 36.62
N VAL A 379 0.16 -28.75 36.14
CA VAL A 379 0.29 -28.45 34.71
C VAL A 379 1.63 -28.95 34.17
N ASN A 380 1.60 -30.03 33.40
CA ASN A 380 2.76 -30.54 32.68
C ASN A 380 2.68 -30.20 31.18
N LEU A 381 3.31 -29.09 30.78
CA LEU A 381 3.32 -28.63 29.39
C LEU A 381 3.96 -29.64 28.42
N ASN A 382 4.93 -30.42 28.88
CA ASN A 382 5.58 -31.45 28.07
C ASN A 382 4.60 -32.60 27.75
N GLU A 383 3.77 -33.01 28.71
CA GLU A 383 2.71 -33.99 28.46
C GLU A 383 1.61 -33.45 27.54
N LEU A 384 1.17 -32.21 27.77
CA LEU A 384 0.18 -31.56 26.89
C LEU A 384 0.70 -31.48 25.44
N SER A 385 1.98 -31.14 25.26
CA SER A 385 2.62 -31.01 23.95
C SER A 385 2.77 -32.35 23.22
N LYS A 386 2.91 -33.47 23.96
CA LYS A 386 2.96 -34.82 23.39
C LYS A 386 1.57 -35.37 23.04
N LYS A 387 0.58 -35.08 23.88
CA LYS A 387 -0.76 -35.67 23.79
C LYS A 387 -1.66 -34.98 22.75
N TYR A 388 -1.51 -33.68 22.57
CA TYR A 388 -2.42 -32.89 21.74
C TYR A 388 -1.69 -32.28 20.53
N ASP A 389 -2.23 -32.55 19.34
CA ASP A 389 -1.77 -31.99 18.06
C ASP A 389 -2.52 -30.69 17.78
N ILE A 390 -1.96 -29.60 18.29
CA ILE A 390 -2.50 -28.24 18.23
C ILE A 390 -1.51 -27.29 17.56
N THR A 391 -2.05 -26.27 16.87
CA THR A 391 -1.25 -25.22 16.22
C THR A 391 -0.90 -24.10 17.20
N GLY A 392 0.00 -23.19 16.79
CA GLY A 392 0.35 -22.01 17.60
C GLY A 392 -0.86 -21.12 17.91
N ALA A 393 -1.76 -20.92 16.94
CA ALA A 393 -2.99 -20.17 17.17
C ALA A 393 -3.92 -20.88 18.17
N ASN A 394 -4.04 -22.21 18.11
CA ASN A 394 -4.83 -22.94 19.11
C ASN A 394 -4.22 -22.76 20.51
N ILE A 395 -2.89 -22.85 20.66
CA ILE A 395 -2.21 -22.65 21.96
C ILE A 395 -2.56 -21.28 22.54
N VAL A 396 -2.46 -20.20 21.75
CA VAL A 396 -2.82 -18.84 22.19
C VAL A 396 -4.29 -18.77 22.62
N ASN A 397 -5.21 -19.34 21.83
CA ASN A 397 -6.63 -19.39 22.17
C ASN A 397 -6.91 -20.17 23.47
N ILE A 398 -6.20 -21.29 23.68
CA ILE A 398 -6.32 -22.10 24.90
C ILE A 398 -5.82 -21.31 26.11
N ILE A 399 -4.67 -20.67 26.01
CA ILE A 399 -4.11 -19.83 27.08
C ILE A 399 -5.08 -18.69 27.41
N GLN A 400 -5.61 -18.00 26.40
CA GLN A 400 -6.59 -16.93 26.61
C GLN A 400 -7.84 -17.45 27.33
N TYR A 401 -8.38 -18.59 26.87
CA TYR A 401 -9.54 -19.22 27.50
C TYR A 401 -9.24 -19.59 28.96
N ALA A 402 -8.08 -20.21 29.21
CA ALA A 402 -7.67 -20.62 30.55
C ALA A 402 -7.52 -19.40 31.47
N CYS A 403 -6.89 -18.31 31.02
CA CYS A 403 -6.80 -17.06 31.79
C CYS A 403 -8.17 -16.51 32.18
N LEU A 404 -9.12 -16.48 31.23
CA LEU A 404 -10.47 -16.01 31.50
C LEU A 404 -11.18 -16.90 32.53
N LYS A 405 -11.02 -18.22 32.45
CA LYS A 405 -11.58 -19.15 33.44
C LYS A 405 -10.93 -19.04 34.81
N THR A 406 -9.62 -18.84 34.86
CA THR A 406 -8.91 -18.59 36.11
C THR A 406 -9.42 -17.32 36.80
N LEU A 407 -9.68 -16.24 36.04
CA LEU A 407 -10.25 -15.00 36.58
C LEU A 407 -11.73 -15.15 36.99
N GLU A 408 -12.54 -15.87 36.20
CA GLU A 408 -13.95 -16.15 36.53
C GLU A 408 -14.10 -16.95 37.82
N ASP A 409 -13.17 -17.89 38.07
CA ASP A 409 -13.13 -18.70 39.29
C ASP A 409 -12.44 -17.95 40.47
N GLU A 410 -12.14 -16.65 40.33
CA GLU A 410 -11.43 -15.82 41.31
C GLU A 410 -10.10 -16.44 41.79
N ASN A 411 -9.39 -17.12 40.89
CA ASN A 411 -8.13 -17.80 41.16
C ASN A 411 -6.95 -16.99 40.59
N GLU A 412 -5.76 -17.15 41.19
CA GLU A 412 -4.52 -16.50 40.75
C GLU A 412 -3.61 -17.44 39.94
N THR A 413 -4.02 -18.70 39.78
CA THR A 413 -3.21 -19.76 39.19
C THR A 413 -3.96 -20.51 38.10
N ILE A 414 -3.36 -20.61 36.91
CA ILE A 414 -3.86 -21.46 35.83
C ILE A 414 -3.63 -22.92 36.22
N ASN A 415 -4.71 -23.69 36.32
CA ASN A 415 -4.66 -25.12 36.62
C ASN A 415 -4.83 -25.99 35.36
N LEU A 416 -4.56 -27.28 35.49
CA LEU A 416 -4.68 -28.23 34.38
C LEU A 416 -6.12 -28.31 33.83
N THR A 417 -7.12 -28.18 34.70
CA THR A 417 -8.53 -28.26 34.32
C THR A 417 -8.91 -27.15 33.33
N HIS A 418 -8.48 -25.90 33.58
CA HIS A 418 -8.72 -24.76 32.71
C HIS A 418 -8.10 -24.97 31.31
N LEU A 419 -6.86 -25.48 31.27
CA LEU A 419 -6.17 -25.79 30.01
C LEU A 419 -6.84 -26.92 29.24
N LEU A 420 -7.23 -28.01 29.91
CA LEU A 420 -7.93 -29.14 29.27
C LEU A 420 -9.30 -28.74 28.72
N GLN A 421 -10.03 -27.87 29.42
CA GLN A 421 -11.29 -27.31 28.91
C GLN A 421 -11.07 -26.46 27.65
N GLY A 422 -10.01 -25.65 27.63
CA GLY A 422 -9.62 -24.88 26.44
C GLY A 422 -9.24 -25.78 25.27
N ILE A 423 -8.44 -26.83 25.52
CA ILE A 423 -8.07 -27.83 24.49
C ILE A 423 -9.32 -28.49 23.92
N LYS A 424 -10.24 -28.94 24.79
CA LYS A 424 -11.51 -29.55 24.38
C LYS A 424 -12.32 -28.60 23.49
N LYS A 425 -12.35 -27.30 23.82
CA LYS A 425 -13.05 -26.28 23.04
C LYS A 425 -12.43 -26.08 21.65
N GLU A 426 -11.11 -26.02 21.54
CA GLU A 426 -10.44 -25.90 20.24
C GLU A 426 -10.63 -27.15 19.38
N TYR A 427 -10.52 -28.35 19.96
CA TYR A 427 -10.79 -29.60 19.25
C TYR A 427 -12.23 -29.65 18.73
N ALA A 428 -13.21 -29.23 19.55
CA ALA A 428 -14.61 -29.18 19.13
C ALA A 428 -14.85 -28.20 17.97
N LYS A 429 -14.17 -27.04 17.94
CA LYS A 429 -14.23 -26.10 16.80
C LYS A 429 -13.72 -26.71 15.51
N GLU A 430 -12.70 -27.56 15.59
CA GLU A 430 -12.10 -28.26 14.44
C GLU A 430 -12.84 -29.56 14.08
N GLY A 431 -13.94 -29.89 14.78
CA GLY A 431 -14.68 -31.13 14.56
C GLY A 431 -13.94 -32.40 15.00
N LYS A 432 -12.91 -32.26 15.84
CA LYS A 432 -12.12 -33.38 16.39
C LYS A 432 -12.70 -33.84 17.73
N MET A 433 -12.63 -35.15 18.01
CA MET A 433 -12.89 -35.69 19.35
C MET A 433 -11.59 -35.74 20.16
N MET A 434 -11.68 -35.45 21.47
CA MET A 434 -10.56 -35.39 22.40
C MET A 434 -10.21 -36.75 23.00
#